data_AF-A0A7S3Q3C8-F1
#
_entry.id   AF-A0A7S3Q3C8-F1
#
_cell.length_a   1.000
_cell.length_b   1.000
_cell.length_c   1.000
_cell.angle_alpha   90.00
_cell.angle_beta   90.00
_cell.angle_gamma   90.00
#
_symmetry.space_group_name_H-M   'P 1'
#
loop_
_entity.id
_entity.type
_entity.pdbx_description
1 polymer ?
#
loop_
_entity_poly.entity_id
_entity_poly.type
_entity_poly.pdbx_seq_one_letter_code
_entity_poly.pdbx_strand_id
1 'polypeptide(L)'
;MRCGNPPGPAEENLVQTLRQTALDLEEYVSKNMVQKRIALSASCLKDKLANVRGAVIMAYPMGLPEYDLVRISLDSDDLKSTFVGNEILDPEQTSLWCAGKEFQRDNHQKVSDRLGKNEKTKVICKLTREGSGAPGREPIVKEEERKAMMAHYFKRQEDLKKLAEADDDDYLNSQWADTREMKRNLQGLGSGIKAPGLRFP
;
A
#
# COMPACT_ATOMS: atom_id res chain seq x y z
N MET A 1 -30.51 17.78 -0.02
CA MET A 1 -30.74 16.92 1.16
C MET A 1 -30.36 15.51 0.79
N ARG A 2 -29.26 14.98 1.33
CA ARG A 2 -29.08 13.51 1.36
C ARG A 2 -30.15 13.01 2.33
N CYS A 3 -31.02 12.08 1.94
CA CYS A 3 -31.82 11.36 2.93
C CYS A 3 -30.87 10.38 3.63
N GLY A 4 -29.92 10.92 4.39
CA GLY A 4 -28.89 10.21 5.14
C GLY A 4 -29.47 9.51 6.36
N ASN A 5 -30.68 8.96 6.24
CA ASN A 5 -31.16 8.02 7.22
C ASN A 5 -30.49 6.68 6.88
N PRO A 6 -29.58 6.18 7.74
CA PRO A 6 -29.14 4.81 7.61
C PRO A 6 -30.36 3.87 7.69
N PRO A 7 -30.23 2.61 7.24
CA PRO A 7 -31.21 1.58 7.57
C PRO A 7 -31.51 1.67 9.07
N GLY A 8 -32.79 1.56 9.45
CA GLY A 8 -33.22 1.85 10.82
C GLY A 8 -32.41 1.05 11.85
N PRO A 9 -32.30 1.53 13.11
CA PRO A 9 -31.48 0.88 14.14
C PRO A 9 -31.89 -0.56 14.48
N ALA A 10 -33.06 -1.03 14.03
CA ALA A 10 -33.51 -2.42 14.14
C ALA A 10 -32.86 -3.37 13.10
N GLU A 11 -32.06 -2.84 12.18
CA GLU A 11 -31.51 -3.55 11.01
C GLU A 11 -29.97 -3.59 11.01
N GLU A 12 -29.35 -3.78 12.19
CA GLU A 12 -27.89 -3.88 12.31
C GLU A 12 -27.28 -4.92 11.36
N ASN A 13 -27.99 -6.03 11.13
CA ASN A 13 -27.59 -7.08 10.20
C ASN A 13 -27.52 -6.58 8.74
N LEU A 14 -28.40 -5.67 8.34
CA LEU A 14 -28.40 -5.10 6.98
C LEU A 14 -27.26 -4.11 6.80
N VAL A 15 -26.99 -3.27 7.82
CA VAL A 15 -25.83 -2.37 7.82
C VAL A 15 -24.52 -3.17 7.74
N GLN A 16 -24.41 -4.28 8.48
CA GLN A 16 -23.26 -5.17 8.40
C GLN A 16 -23.13 -5.79 7.00
N THR A 17 -24.23 -6.24 6.40
CA THR A 17 -24.23 -6.83 5.05
C THR A 17 -23.77 -5.83 3.99
N LEU A 18 -24.24 -4.58 4.06
CA LEU A 18 -23.79 -3.50 3.17
C LEU A 18 -22.28 -3.22 3.33
N ARG A 19 -21.78 -3.16 4.56
CA ARG A 19 -20.35 -2.95 4.81
C ARG A 19 -19.52 -4.13 4.30
N GLN A 20 -19.96 -5.35 4.56
CA GLN A 20 -19.23 -6.55 4.13
C GLN A 20 -19.16 -6.65 2.61
N THR A 21 -20.27 -6.40 1.91
CA THR A 21 -20.30 -6.43 0.44
C THR A 21 -19.44 -5.33 -0.18
N ALA A 22 -19.37 -4.15 0.43
CA ALA A 22 -18.45 -3.09 0.02
C ALA A 22 -16.98 -3.48 0.23
N LEU A 23 -16.63 -4.01 1.41
CA LEU A 23 -15.28 -4.49 1.72
C LEU A 23 -14.84 -5.63 0.80
N ASP A 24 -15.73 -6.56 0.49
CA ASP A 24 -15.47 -7.65 -0.44
C ASP A 24 -15.15 -7.15 -1.86
N LEU A 25 -15.83 -6.10 -2.32
CA LEU A 25 -15.57 -5.47 -3.61
C LEU A 25 -14.22 -4.73 -3.59
N GLU A 26 -13.95 -3.97 -2.53
CA GLU A 26 -12.67 -3.26 -2.36
C GLU A 26 -11.48 -4.22 -2.29
N GLU A 27 -11.61 -5.32 -1.55
CA GLU A 27 -10.56 -6.34 -1.48
C GLU A 27 -10.30 -6.96 -2.86
N TYR A 28 -11.36 -7.22 -3.64
CA TYR A 28 -11.24 -7.78 -4.98
C TYR A 28 -10.53 -6.83 -5.97
N VAL A 29 -10.72 -5.52 -5.84
CA VAL A 29 -10.06 -4.50 -6.67
C VAL A 29 -8.64 -4.17 -6.14
N SER A 30 -8.35 -4.48 -4.87
CA SER A 30 -7.10 -4.09 -4.22
C SER A 30 -5.84 -4.66 -4.89
N LYS A 31 -4.72 -3.95 -4.71
CA LYS A 31 -3.39 -4.38 -5.17
C LYS A 31 -2.93 -5.71 -4.53
N ASN A 32 -3.55 -6.12 -3.43
CA ASN A 32 -3.22 -7.37 -2.72
C ASN A 32 -3.55 -8.60 -3.59
N MET A 33 -4.52 -8.50 -4.50
CA MET A 33 -4.88 -9.59 -5.41
C MET A 33 -3.73 -9.99 -6.35
N VAL A 34 -2.87 -9.03 -6.72
CA VAL A 34 -1.67 -9.28 -7.52
C VAL A 34 -0.68 -10.18 -6.76
N GLN A 35 -0.57 -10.00 -5.44
CA GLN A 35 0.27 -10.85 -4.59
C GLN A 35 -0.32 -12.26 -4.47
N LYS A 36 -1.65 -12.36 -4.32
CA LYS A 36 -2.40 -13.62 -4.29
C LYS A 36 -2.45 -14.33 -5.67
N ARG A 37 -1.95 -13.70 -6.74
CA ARG A 37 -1.98 -14.19 -8.13
C ARG A 37 -3.39 -14.44 -8.67
N ILE A 38 -4.37 -13.67 -8.18
CA ILE A 38 -5.75 -13.73 -8.65
C ILE A 38 -5.94 -12.63 -9.70
N ALA A 39 -6.35 -13.03 -10.90
CA ALA A 39 -6.63 -12.08 -11.98
C ALA A 39 -7.99 -11.38 -11.76
N LEU A 40 -8.04 -10.10 -12.09
CA LEU A 40 -9.30 -9.36 -12.13
C LEU A 40 -10.07 -9.76 -13.39
N SER A 41 -11.23 -10.37 -13.23
CA SER A 41 -12.11 -10.75 -14.34
C SER A 41 -13.31 -9.81 -14.41
N ALA A 42 -13.70 -9.43 -15.62
CA ALA A 42 -14.90 -8.63 -15.85
C ALA A 42 -16.18 -9.36 -15.38
N SER A 43 -16.24 -10.70 -15.50
CA SER A 43 -17.38 -11.48 -15.01
C SER A 43 -17.51 -11.40 -13.49
N CYS A 44 -16.43 -11.71 -12.77
CA CYS A 44 -16.41 -11.66 -11.30
C CYS A 44 -16.65 -10.25 -10.77
N LEU A 45 -16.17 -9.21 -11.46
CA LEU A 45 -16.44 -7.83 -11.08
C LEU A 45 -17.94 -7.50 -11.21
N LYS A 46 -18.59 -7.94 -12.30
CA LYS A 46 -20.04 -7.79 -12.47
C LYS A 46 -20.82 -8.53 -11.40
N ASP A 47 -20.38 -9.74 -11.02
CA ASP A 47 -21.02 -10.51 -9.95
C ASP A 47 -20.90 -9.80 -8.60
N LYS A 48 -19.72 -9.24 -8.28
CA LYS A 48 -19.52 -8.46 -7.06
C LYS A 48 -20.34 -7.17 -7.06
N LEU A 49 -20.46 -6.48 -8.19
CA LEU A 49 -21.35 -5.32 -8.33
C LEU A 49 -22.83 -5.71 -8.18
N ALA A 50 -23.25 -6.87 -8.72
CA ALA A 50 -24.60 -7.38 -8.53
C ALA A 50 -24.90 -7.68 -7.07
N ASN A 51 -23.94 -8.20 -6.31
CA ASN A 51 -24.08 -8.42 -4.87
C ASN A 51 -24.29 -7.10 -4.12
N VAL A 52 -23.54 -6.05 -4.47
CA VAL A 52 -23.72 -4.70 -3.88
C VAL A 52 -25.10 -4.15 -4.23
N ARG A 53 -25.54 -4.26 -5.50
CA ARG A 53 -26.90 -3.87 -5.92
C ARG A 53 -27.97 -4.62 -5.12
N GLY A 54 -27.82 -5.93 -4.96
CA GLY A 54 -28.73 -6.76 -4.14
C GLY A 54 -28.77 -6.31 -2.68
N ALA A 55 -27.62 -6.00 -2.08
CA ALA A 55 -27.55 -5.51 -0.71
C ALA A 55 -28.25 -4.15 -0.54
N VAL A 56 -28.13 -3.26 -1.52
CA VAL A 56 -28.84 -1.97 -1.53
C VAL A 56 -30.35 -2.16 -1.65
N ILE A 57 -30.82 -3.07 -2.52
CA ILE A 57 -32.25 -3.38 -2.66
C ILE A 57 -32.81 -3.98 -1.37
N MET A 58 -32.05 -4.83 -0.67
CA MET A 58 -32.48 -5.39 0.62
C MET A 58 -32.62 -4.31 1.70
N ALA A 59 -31.69 -3.35 1.73
CA ALA A 59 -31.73 -2.25 2.70
C ALA A 59 -32.77 -1.18 2.37
N TYR A 60 -33.07 -0.98 1.08
CA TYR A 60 -34.03 0.02 0.59
C TYR A 60 -34.99 -0.63 -0.42
N PRO A 61 -35.96 -1.45 0.03
CA PRO A 61 -36.88 -2.15 -0.85
C PRO A 61 -37.81 -1.22 -1.64
N MET A 62 -38.06 -0.02 -1.11
CA MET A 62 -38.82 1.04 -1.81
C MET A 62 -37.97 1.85 -2.80
N GLY A 63 -36.70 1.48 -2.96
CA GLY A 63 -35.73 2.17 -3.79
C GLY A 63 -35.11 3.40 -3.12
N LEU A 64 -33.99 3.82 -3.67
CA LEU A 64 -33.34 5.08 -3.32
C LEU A 64 -33.88 6.22 -4.18
N PRO A 65 -33.87 7.48 -3.71
CA PRO A 65 -34.22 8.63 -4.55
C PRO A 65 -33.39 8.71 -5.83
N GLU A 66 -33.96 9.27 -6.90
CA GLU A 66 -33.29 9.38 -8.21
C GLU A 66 -32.01 10.22 -8.17
N TYR A 67 -31.95 11.20 -7.25
CA TYR A 67 -30.78 12.05 -7.05
C TYR A 67 -29.73 11.43 -6.10
N ASP A 68 -29.95 10.22 -5.58
CA ASP A 68 -28.99 9.56 -4.69
C ASP A 68 -27.76 9.08 -5.48
N LEU A 69 -26.57 9.41 -5.00
CA LEU A 69 -25.31 9.05 -5.66
C LEU A 69 -25.10 7.54 -5.76
N VAL A 70 -25.55 6.77 -4.76
CA VAL A 70 -25.41 5.31 -4.78
C VAL A 70 -26.25 4.74 -5.92
N ARG A 71 -27.49 5.21 -6.05
CA ARG A 71 -28.38 4.80 -7.15
C ARG A 71 -27.80 5.20 -8.50
N ILE A 72 -27.42 6.47 -8.66
CA ILE A 72 -26.82 6.96 -9.92
C ILE A 72 -25.58 6.13 -10.28
N SER A 73 -24.71 5.84 -9.31
CA SER A 73 -23.47 5.09 -9.56
C SER A 73 -23.70 3.62 -9.90
N LEU A 74 -24.78 3.02 -9.39
CA LEU A 74 -25.09 1.61 -9.62
C LEU A 74 -25.95 1.40 -10.86
N ASP A 75 -26.81 2.35 -11.24
CA ASP A 75 -27.76 2.21 -12.35
C ASP A 75 -27.26 2.84 -13.65
N SER A 76 -26.40 3.87 -13.57
CA SER A 76 -25.92 4.58 -14.76
C SER A 76 -24.66 3.93 -15.32
N ASP A 77 -24.72 3.50 -16.58
CA ASP A 77 -23.54 3.06 -17.32
C ASP A 77 -22.64 4.25 -17.71
N ASP A 78 -23.20 5.46 -17.77
CA ASP A 78 -22.48 6.68 -18.18
C ASP A 78 -22.07 7.54 -16.99
N LEU A 79 -20.99 7.12 -16.33
CA LEU A 79 -20.41 7.82 -15.17
C LEU A 79 -19.62 9.08 -15.56
N LYS A 80 -19.51 9.39 -16.86
CA LYS A 80 -18.75 10.53 -17.41
C LYS A 80 -19.32 11.89 -16.99
N SER A 81 -20.65 12.00 -16.82
CA SER A 81 -21.32 13.22 -16.37
C SER A 81 -21.29 13.41 -14.84
N THR A 82 -20.82 12.40 -14.11
CA THR A 82 -20.76 12.41 -12.65
C THR A 82 -19.44 13.04 -12.19
N PHE A 83 -19.37 13.46 -10.92
CA PHE A 83 -18.15 14.01 -10.31
C PHE A 83 -16.88 13.15 -10.52
N VAL A 84 -17.04 11.83 -10.71
CA VAL A 84 -15.97 10.84 -10.92
C VAL A 84 -15.56 10.72 -12.41
N GLY A 85 -16.33 11.29 -13.34
CA GLY A 85 -16.12 11.14 -14.78
C GLY A 85 -14.75 11.57 -15.28
N ASN A 86 -14.12 12.53 -14.59
CA ASN A 86 -12.77 13.00 -14.93
C ASN A 86 -11.66 11.98 -14.66
N GLU A 87 -11.88 10.94 -13.85
CA GLU A 87 -10.89 9.89 -13.61
C GLU A 87 -11.08 8.69 -14.56
N ILE A 88 -12.23 8.62 -15.22
CA ILE A 88 -12.55 7.55 -16.14
C ILE A 88 -11.78 7.77 -17.45
N LEU A 89 -11.06 6.73 -17.85
CA LEU A 89 -10.30 6.69 -19.08
C LEU A 89 -11.18 6.12 -20.19
N ASP A 90 -11.31 6.87 -21.29
CA ASP A 90 -12.05 6.41 -22.47
C ASP A 90 -11.21 5.34 -23.19
N PRO A 91 -11.76 4.15 -23.48
CA PRO A 91 -11.03 3.10 -24.19
C PRO A 91 -10.45 3.55 -25.54
N GLU A 92 -11.02 4.56 -26.21
CA GLU A 92 -10.49 5.07 -27.48
C GLU A 92 -9.31 6.04 -27.27
N GLN A 93 -9.41 6.93 -26.28
CA GLN A 93 -8.41 7.98 -26.01
C GLN A 93 -7.35 7.56 -24.98
N THR A 94 -7.14 6.25 -24.79
CA THR A 94 -6.23 5.71 -23.75
C THR A 94 -5.11 4.88 -24.35
N SER A 95 -3.89 5.30 -24.03
CA SER A 95 -2.65 4.64 -24.38
C SER A 95 -2.17 3.70 -23.27
N LEU A 96 -1.74 2.50 -23.67
CA LEU A 96 -1.11 1.54 -22.76
C LEU A 96 0.41 1.68 -22.84
N TRP A 97 1.05 1.84 -21.69
CA TRP A 97 2.50 1.92 -21.56
C TRP A 97 3.05 0.76 -20.78
N CYS A 98 4.16 0.20 -21.25
CA CYS A 98 4.93 -0.79 -20.52
C CYS A 98 6.41 -0.45 -20.65
N ALA A 99 7.22 -0.60 -19.60
CA ALA A 99 8.68 -0.44 -19.65
C ALA A 99 9.17 0.81 -20.42
N GLY A 100 8.46 1.95 -20.30
CA GLY A 100 8.82 3.22 -20.96
C GLY A 100 8.50 3.32 -22.46
N LYS A 101 7.82 2.32 -23.04
CA LYS A 101 7.35 2.34 -24.44
C LYS A 101 5.83 2.21 -24.51
N GLU A 102 5.20 3.00 -25.35
CA GLU A 102 3.77 2.95 -25.67
C GLU A 102 3.44 1.73 -26.54
N PHE A 103 2.22 1.20 -26.41
CA PHE A 103 1.63 0.26 -27.36
C PHE A 103 0.82 1.03 -28.39
N GLN A 104 1.22 0.95 -29.66
CA GLN A 104 0.53 1.62 -30.75
C GLN A 104 -0.73 0.84 -31.13
N ARG A 105 -1.89 1.49 -31.04
CA ARG A 105 -3.18 0.91 -31.44
C ARG A 105 -3.32 0.81 -32.95
N ASP A 106 -2.81 1.79 -33.69
CA ASP A 106 -2.92 1.86 -35.16
C ASP A 106 -2.40 0.61 -35.86
N ASN A 107 -1.29 0.05 -35.36
CA ASN A 107 -0.63 -1.11 -35.94
C ASN A 107 -1.17 -2.45 -35.40
N HIS A 108 -2.29 -2.45 -34.66
CA HIS A 108 -2.91 -3.64 -34.05
C HIS A 108 -1.92 -4.52 -33.26
N GLN A 109 -0.92 -3.88 -32.62
CA GLN A 109 0.14 -4.58 -31.93
C GLN A 109 -0.41 -5.31 -30.70
N LYS A 110 -0.25 -6.63 -30.66
CA LYS A 110 -0.67 -7.42 -29.50
C LYS A 110 0.37 -7.35 -28.41
N VAL A 111 -0.07 -7.51 -27.17
CA VAL A 111 0.79 -7.61 -25.99
C VAL A 111 1.83 -8.74 -26.16
N SER A 112 1.43 -9.84 -26.82
CA SER A 112 2.31 -10.98 -27.15
C SER A 112 3.45 -10.63 -28.09
N ASP A 113 3.27 -9.66 -28.98
CA ASP A 113 4.28 -9.33 -30.00
C ASP A 113 5.48 -8.63 -29.36
N ARG A 114 5.25 -7.95 -28.22
CA ARG A 114 6.28 -7.20 -27.51
C ARG A 114 6.84 -7.92 -26.29
N LEU A 115 6.01 -8.65 -25.56
CA LEU A 115 6.40 -9.36 -24.34
C LEU A 115 6.73 -10.83 -24.59
N GLY A 116 6.46 -11.32 -25.81
CA GLY A 116 6.56 -12.73 -26.16
C GLY A 116 5.37 -13.54 -25.67
N LYS A 117 5.40 -14.85 -25.95
CA LYS A 117 4.37 -15.83 -25.55
C LYS A 117 4.72 -16.55 -24.23
N ASN A 118 5.66 -16.02 -23.45
CA ASN A 118 6.12 -16.67 -22.23
C ASN A 118 5.20 -16.37 -21.05
N GLU A 119 4.59 -17.41 -20.49
CA GLU A 119 3.65 -17.31 -19.35
C GLU A 119 4.33 -17.06 -18.01
N LYS A 120 5.67 -17.07 -17.93
CA LYS A 120 6.42 -16.82 -16.70
C LYS A 120 6.69 -15.33 -16.42
N THR A 121 6.32 -14.44 -17.33
CA THR A 121 6.65 -13.01 -17.23
C THR A 121 5.54 -12.24 -16.52
N LYS A 122 5.88 -11.51 -15.46
CA LYS A 122 5.01 -10.49 -14.85
C LYS A 122 5.36 -9.13 -15.40
N VAL A 123 4.35 -8.38 -15.83
CA VAL A 123 4.53 -7.06 -16.43
C VAL A 123 3.63 -6.05 -15.74
N ILE A 124 4.18 -4.87 -15.49
CA ILE A 124 3.48 -3.72 -14.95
C ILE A 124 3.23 -2.76 -16.12
N CYS A 125 1.97 -2.51 -16.40
CA CYS A 125 1.54 -1.57 -17.41
C CYS A 125 0.84 -0.37 -16.76
N LYS A 126 0.92 0.78 -17.41
CA LYS A 126 0.25 2.01 -17.01
C LYS A 126 -0.67 2.46 -18.14
N LEU A 127 -1.84 2.96 -17.77
CA LEU A 127 -2.79 3.57 -18.69
C LEU A 127 -2.70 5.09 -18.55
N THR A 128 -2.61 5.79 -19.67
CA THR A 128 -2.55 7.26 -19.71
C THR A 128 -3.49 7.76 -20.80
N ARG A 129 -3.95 9.00 -20.68
CA ARG A 129 -4.64 9.66 -21.79
C ARG A 129 -3.69 9.85 -22.96
N GLU A 130 -4.21 9.70 -24.17
CA GLU A 130 -3.46 9.99 -25.37
C GLU A 130 -2.94 11.43 -25.35
N GLY A 131 -1.69 11.64 -25.77
CA GLY A 131 -1.03 12.96 -25.74
C GLY A 131 -0.47 13.41 -24.37
N SER A 132 -0.74 12.70 -23.27
CA SER A 132 -0.17 13.03 -21.94
C SER A 132 1.30 12.62 -21.75
N GLY A 133 1.90 12.02 -22.77
CA GLY A 133 3.30 11.61 -22.79
C GLY A 133 3.59 10.35 -21.97
N ALA A 134 4.89 10.03 -21.81
CA ALA A 134 5.30 8.85 -21.07
C ALA A 134 4.95 8.97 -19.57
N PRO A 135 4.32 7.96 -18.97
CA PRO A 135 3.96 8.02 -17.56
C PRO A 135 5.22 8.13 -16.69
N GLY A 136 5.11 8.95 -15.65
CA GLY A 136 6.18 9.11 -14.66
C GLY A 136 6.66 7.76 -14.12
N ARG A 137 7.98 7.60 -14.02
CA ARG A 137 8.59 6.43 -13.39
C ARG A 137 8.21 6.46 -11.91
N GLU A 138 7.73 5.33 -11.40
CA GLU A 138 7.53 5.19 -9.96
C GLU A 138 8.90 5.26 -9.26
N PRO A 139 8.95 5.83 -8.04
CA PRO A 139 10.17 5.80 -7.23
C PRO A 139 10.62 4.35 -7.07
N ILE A 140 11.89 4.09 -7.40
CA ILE A 140 12.48 2.75 -7.33
C ILE A 140 12.50 2.21 -5.89
N VAL A 141 12.43 3.11 -4.91
CA VAL A 141 12.55 2.81 -3.49
C VAL A 141 11.24 3.18 -2.81
N LYS A 142 10.66 2.24 -2.05
CA LYS A 142 9.50 2.54 -1.20
C LYS A 142 9.89 3.58 -0.16
N GLU A 143 8.95 4.38 0.30
CA GLU A 143 9.25 5.45 1.26
C GLU A 143 9.88 4.93 2.57
N GLU A 144 9.44 3.76 3.03
CA GLU A 144 10.01 3.07 4.19
C GLU A 144 11.46 2.63 3.96
N GLU A 145 11.75 2.05 2.79
CA GLU A 145 13.11 1.64 2.40
C GLU A 145 14.02 2.85 2.25
N ARG A 146 13.50 3.97 1.72
CA ARG A 146 14.23 5.24 1.62
C ARG A 146 14.61 5.76 3.01
N LYS A 147 13.67 5.69 3.97
CA LYS A 147 13.92 6.11 5.36
C LYS A 147 14.94 5.22 6.05
N ALA A 148 14.85 3.90 5.86
CA ALA A 148 15.83 2.94 6.40
C ALA A 148 17.23 3.17 5.80
N MET A 149 17.29 3.43 4.49
CA MET A 149 18.53 3.77 3.79
C MET A 149 19.15 5.07 4.33
N MET A 150 18.36 6.13 4.47
CA MET A 150 18.81 7.39 5.07
C MET A 150 19.32 7.20 6.50
N ALA A 151 18.60 6.43 7.33
CA ALA A 151 19.02 6.13 8.70
C ALA A 151 20.35 5.36 8.75
N HIS A 152 20.55 4.39 7.86
CA HIS A 152 21.80 3.65 7.75
C HIS A 152 22.97 4.54 7.32
N TYR A 153 22.77 5.42 6.32
CA TYR A 153 23.80 6.37 5.90
C TYR A 153 24.16 7.36 7.00
N PHE A 154 23.17 7.87 7.73
CA PHE A 154 23.38 8.77 8.86
C PHE A 154 24.19 8.08 9.97
N LYS A 155 23.78 6.88 10.38
CA LYS A 155 24.52 6.11 11.40
C LYS A 155 25.96 5.82 10.96
N ARG A 156 26.17 5.41 9.70
CA ARG A 156 27.50 5.16 9.15
C ARG A 156 28.36 6.43 9.12
N GLN A 157 27.75 7.58 8.84
CA GLN A 157 28.43 8.86 8.84
C GLN A 157 28.82 9.29 10.26
N GLU A 158 27.94 9.07 11.25
CA GLU A 158 28.27 9.29 12.66
C GLU A 158 29.38 8.36 13.15
N ASP A 159 29.33 7.06 12.79
CA ASP A 159 30.35 6.09 13.19
C ASP A 159 31.71 6.42 12.56
N LEU A 160 31.73 6.83 11.28
CA LEU A 160 32.95 7.30 10.62
C LEU A 160 33.49 8.59 11.24
N LYS A 161 32.60 9.51 11.64
CA LYS A 161 32.99 10.74 12.33
C LYS A 161 33.59 10.43 13.70
N LYS A 162 32.95 9.55 14.48
CA LYS A 162 33.49 9.07 15.77
C LYS A 162 34.83 8.37 15.61
N LEU A 163 35.01 7.57 14.56
CA LEU A 163 36.28 6.90 14.28
C LEU A 163 37.38 7.91 13.92
N ALA A 164 37.05 8.99 13.22
CA ALA A 164 37.99 10.06 12.89
C ALA A 164 38.32 10.97 14.09
N GLU A 165 37.40 11.08 15.06
CA GLU A 165 37.57 11.84 16.30
C GLU A 165 38.20 11.01 17.43
N ALA A 166 38.26 9.68 17.30
CA ALA A 166 38.93 8.81 18.26
C ALA A 166 40.43 9.06 18.22
N ASP A 167 41.00 9.50 19.35
CA ASP A 167 42.42 9.75 19.51
C ASP A 167 43.15 8.42 19.78
N ASP A 168 44.42 8.31 19.38
CA ASP A 168 45.17 7.05 19.49
C ASP A 168 45.26 6.59 20.96
N ASP A 169 45.14 7.47 21.95
CA ASP A 169 45.20 7.12 23.37
C ASP A 169 43.86 6.67 24.00
N ASP A 170 42.74 6.67 23.27
CA ASP A 170 41.42 6.27 23.81
C ASP A 170 41.37 4.79 24.25
N TYR A 171 42.27 3.94 23.73
CA TYR A 171 42.38 2.55 24.19
C TYR A 171 42.93 2.43 25.61
N LEU A 172 43.69 3.41 26.12
CA LEU A 172 44.29 3.37 27.47
C LEU A 172 43.24 3.40 28.59
N ASN A 173 42.07 3.98 28.32
CA ASN A 173 40.95 4.07 29.27
C ASN A 173 39.88 2.98 29.06
N SER A 174 40.09 2.08 28.09
CA SER A 174 39.12 1.03 27.78
C SER A 174 39.10 -0.07 28.85
N GLN A 175 37.92 -0.65 29.11
CA GLN A 175 37.74 -1.73 30.11
C GLN A 175 38.70 -2.91 29.89
N TRP A 176 38.96 -3.28 28.63
CA TRP A 176 39.88 -4.37 28.29
C TRP A 176 41.35 -4.10 28.65
N ALA A 177 41.75 -2.83 28.81
CA ALA A 177 43.10 -2.43 29.23
C ALA A 177 43.25 -2.37 30.76
N ASP A 178 42.15 -2.49 31.51
CA ASP A 178 42.16 -2.44 32.97
C ASP A 178 42.52 -3.79 33.59
N THR A 179 43.82 -3.98 33.84
CA THR A 179 44.38 -5.16 34.52
C THR A 179 43.78 -5.46 35.90
N ARG A 180 43.03 -4.52 36.50
CA ARG A 180 42.40 -4.67 37.82
C ARG A 180 40.90 -4.96 37.74
N GLU A 181 40.32 -5.03 36.54
CA GLU A 181 38.89 -5.24 36.33
C GLU A 181 38.42 -6.59 36.89
N MET A 182 39.11 -7.68 36.53
CA MET A 182 38.81 -9.03 37.04
C MET A 182 38.91 -9.09 38.57
N LYS A 183 39.90 -8.40 39.15
CA LYS A 183 40.08 -8.33 40.61
C LYS A 183 38.94 -7.57 41.29
N ARG A 184 38.49 -6.44 40.74
CA ARG A 184 37.31 -5.71 41.27
C ARG A 184 36.04 -6.53 41.18
N ASN A 185 35.82 -7.24 40.07
CA ASN A 185 34.65 -8.11 39.91
C ASN A 185 34.67 -9.27 40.91
N LEU A 186 35.83 -9.89 41.15
CA LEU A 186 35.97 -10.98 42.12
C LEU A 186 35.80 -10.49 43.57
N GLN A 187 36.19 -9.24 43.86
CA GLN A 187 36.04 -8.61 45.18
C GLN A 187 34.64 -7.97 45.39
N GLY A 188 33.73 -8.09 44.41
CA GLY A 188 32.38 -7.51 44.50
C GLY A 188 32.35 -5.97 44.44
N LEU A 189 33.43 -5.34 43.99
CA LEU A 189 33.58 -3.89 43.85
C LEU A 189 33.26 -3.39 42.42
N GLY A 190 32.79 -4.28 41.54
CA GLY A 190 32.36 -3.95 40.19
C GLY A 190 31.02 -3.20 40.18
N SER A 191 30.89 -2.19 39.31
CA SER A 191 29.64 -1.46 39.09
C SER A 191 28.61 -2.37 38.43
N GLY A 192 27.85 -3.12 39.23
CA GLY A 192 26.77 -3.98 38.71
C GLY A 192 26.39 -5.19 39.56
N ILE A 193 27.24 -5.63 40.49
CA ILE A 193 26.95 -6.79 41.34
C ILE A 193 26.73 -6.31 42.77
N LYS A 194 25.47 -6.03 43.12
CA LYS A 194 25.05 -5.82 44.51
C LYS A 194 24.92 -7.18 45.18
N ALA A 195 25.71 -7.45 46.21
CA ALA A 195 25.49 -8.61 47.07
C ALA A 195 24.05 -8.53 47.65
N PRO A 196 23.25 -9.61 47.54
CA PRO A 196 21.89 -9.58 48.05
C PRO A 196 21.95 -9.50 49.58
N GLY A 197 21.62 -8.34 50.14
CA GLY A 197 21.44 -8.17 51.59
C GLY A 197 21.94 -6.88 52.23
N LEU A 198 22.77 -6.07 51.56
CA LEU A 198 23.21 -4.79 52.14
C LEU A 198 22.39 -3.61 51.61
N ARG A 199 21.49 -3.11 52.45
CA ARG A 199 20.95 -1.74 52.36
C ARG A 199 21.65 -0.92 53.45
N PHE A 200 22.42 0.09 53.05
CA PHE A 200 22.86 1.15 53.96
C PHE A 200 21.89 2.34 53.83
N PRO A 201 21.76 3.16 54.90
CA PRO A 201 20.77 4.25 54.98
C PRO A 201 20.91 5.30 53.88
#